data_AF-A0A328IS60-F1
#
_entry.id   AF-A0A328IS60-F1
#
_cell.length_a   1.000
_cell.length_b   1.000
_cell.length_c   1.000
_cell.angle_alpha   90.00
_cell.angle_beta   90.00
_cell.angle_gamma   90.00
#
_symmetry.space_group_name_H-M   'P 1'
#
loop_
_entity.id
_entity.type
_entity.pdbx_description
1 polymer ?
#
loop_
_entity_poly.entity_id
_entity_poly.type
_entity_poly.pdbx_seq_one_letter_code
_entity_poly.pdbx_strand_id
1 'polypeptide(L)'
;ELFDLIEQGKISNKIAKDIFPVIVENGKSPAELVREKGLQQIDDDTVIEDAVRKAMNDNPAAVQQFRDGKEGVLGYFVGAVMKATKGKANPSKANEIARRLLRD
;
A
#
# COMPACT_ATOMS: atom_id res chain seq x y z
N GLU A 1 -18.85 -9.76 -3.82
CA GLU A 1 -17.65 -9.75 -4.69
C GLU A 1 -16.63 -8.66 -4.35
N LEU A 2 -16.93 -7.35 -4.48
CA LEU A 2 -15.92 -6.30 -4.22
C LEU A 2 -15.33 -6.37 -2.80
N PHE A 3 -16.18 -6.54 -1.79
CA PHE A 3 -15.73 -6.72 -0.39
C PHE A 3 -14.92 -8.01 -0.21
N ASP A 4 -15.33 -9.12 -0.83
CA ASP A 4 -14.59 -10.39 -0.78
C ASP A 4 -13.17 -10.24 -1.32
N LEU A 5 -12.96 -9.42 -2.36
CA LEU A 5 -11.62 -9.15 -2.90
C LEU A 5 -10.74 -8.36 -1.92
N ILE A 6 -11.33 -7.51 -1.09
CA ILE A 6 -10.63 -6.79 -0.01
C ILE A 6 -10.28 -7.77 1.11
N GLU A 7 -11.25 -8.57 1.56
CA GLU A 7 -11.05 -9.55 2.63
C GLU A 7 -10.00 -10.61 2.27
N GLN A 8 -9.96 -11.03 1.01
CA GLN A 8 -8.95 -11.96 0.49
C GLN A 8 -7.58 -11.30 0.25
N GLY A 9 -7.43 -9.99 0.50
CA GLY A 9 -6.19 -9.27 0.24
C GLY A 9 -5.82 -9.17 -1.24
N LYS A 10 -6.76 -9.40 -2.16
CA LYS A 10 -6.51 -9.29 -3.60
C LYS A 10 -6.39 -7.85 -4.06
N ILE A 11 -7.06 -6.92 -3.38
CA ILE A 11 -6.98 -5.48 -3.61
C ILE A 11 -6.99 -4.71 -2.29
N SER A 12 -6.44 -3.50 -2.30
CA SER A 12 -6.51 -2.59 -1.16
C SER A 12 -7.84 -1.83 -1.11
N ASN A 13 -8.16 -1.29 0.07
CA ASN A 13 -9.30 -0.37 0.24
C ASN A 13 -9.24 0.85 -0.70
N LYS A 14 -8.04 1.31 -1.05
CA LYS A 14 -7.87 2.40 -2.00
C LYS A 14 -8.32 1.97 -3.40
N ILE A 15 -7.84 0.82 -3.86
CA ILE A 15 -8.23 0.26 -5.17
C ILE A 15 -9.74 0.04 -5.23
N ALA A 16 -10.33 -0.52 -4.17
CA ALA A 16 -11.77 -0.72 -4.11
C ALA A 16 -12.56 0.58 -4.27
N LYS A 17 -12.13 1.66 -3.60
CA LYS A 17 -12.71 3.00 -3.77
C LYS A 17 -12.53 3.55 -5.19
N ASP A 18 -11.37 3.31 -5.80
CA ASP A 18 -11.05 3.80 -7.15
C ASP A 18 -11.89 3.10 -8.24
N ILE A 19 -12.20 1.80 -8.09
CA ILE A 19 -12.98 1.04 -9.08
C ILE A 19 -14.49 1.02 -8.82
N PHE A 20 -14.93 1.38 -7.61
CA PHE A 20 -16.36 1.39 -7.25
C PHE A 20 -17.23 2.20 -8.22
N PRO A 21 -16.87 3.44 -8.63
CA PRO A 21 -17.66 4.19 -9.60
C PRO A 21 -17.82 3.46 -10.93
N VAL A 22 -16.78 2.80 -11.41
CA VAL A 22 -16.78 2.06 -12.68
C VAL A 22 -17.72 0.84 -12.61
N ILE A 23 -17.78 0.17 -11.46
CA ILE A 23 -18.70 -0.94 -11.21
C ILE A 23 -20.15 -0.43 -11.26
N VAL A 24 -20.43 0.70 -10.61
CA VAL A 24 -21.76 1.31 -10.56
C VAL A 24 -22.22 1.82 -11.94
N GLU A 25 -21.33 2.45 -12.70
CA GLU A 25 -21.65 3.03 -14.01
C GLU A 25 -21.83 1.99 -15.11
N ASN A 26 -20.93 0.99 -15.17
CA ASN A 26 -20.83 0.09 -16.32
C ASN A 26 -21.28 -1.35 -16.02
N GLY A 27 -21.63 -1.66 -14.76
CA GLY A 27 -22.05 -3.00 -14.34
C GLY A 27 -20.98 -4.09 -14.46
N LYS A 28 -19.71 -3.72 -14.70
CA LYS A 28 -18.60 -4.68 -14.81
C LYS A 28 -18.34 -5.39 -13.47
N SER A 29 -17.93 -6.66 -13.52
CA SER A 29 -17.52 -7.38 -12.31
C SER A 29 -16.25 -6.75 -11.70
N PRO A 30 -16.20 -6.59 -10.37
CA PRO A 30 -14.97 -6.24 -9.65
C PRO A 30 -13.76 -7.09 -10.04
N ALA A 31 -13.90 -8.42 -10.15
CA ALA A 31 -12.79 -9.31 -10.44
C ALA A 31 -12.25 -9.13 -11.87
N GLU A 32 -13.12 -8.82 -12.83
CA GLU A 32 -12.72 -8.47 -14.20
C GLU A 32 -11.94 -7.16 -14.22
N LEU A 33 -12.46 -6.12 -13.58
CA LEU A 33 -11.79 -4.81 -13.51
C LEU A 33 -10.40 -4.90 -12.88
N VAL A 34 -10.25 -5.68 -11.82
CA VAL A 34 -8.95 -5.89 -11.16
C VAL A 34 -7.95 -6.55 -12.09
N ARG A 35 -8.39 -7.55 -12.87
CA ARG A 35 -7.56 -8.27 -13.83
C ARG A 35 -7.18 -7.38 -15.01
N GLU A 36 -8.16 -6.71 -15.63
CA GLU A 36 -7.97 -5.82 -16.78
C GLU A 36 -7.01 -4.67 -16.47
N LYS A 37 -7.11 -4.11 -15.26
CA LYS A 37 -6.32 -2.93 -14.85
C LYS A 37 -5.04 -3.27 -14.07
N GLY A 38 -4.74 -4.56 -13.87
CA GLY A 38 -3.54 -5.00 -13.15
C GLY A 38 -3.48 -4.48 -11.71
N LEU A 39 -4.61 -4.49 -11.02
CA LEU A 39 -4.79 -3.88 -9.69
C LEU A 39 -4.58 -4.88 -8.54
N GLN A 40 -3.99 -6.03 -8.80
CA GLN A 40 -3.68 -7.00 -7.75
C GLN A 40 -2.73 -6.40 -6.72
N GLN A 41 -2.95 -6.76 -5.47
CA GLN A 41 -2.07 -6.38 -4.38
C GLN A 41 -0.67 -6.98 -4.56
N ILE A 42 0.34 -6.20 -4.23
CA ILE A 42 1.75 -6.59 -4.22
C ILE A 42 2.08 -7.00 -2.79
N ASP A 43 2.36 -8.29 -2.63
CA ASP A 43 2.80 -8.92 -1.38
C ASP A 43 4.29 -9.28 -1.36
N ASP A 44 5.03 -8.91 -2.41
CA ASP A 44 6.46 -9.17 -2.51
C ASP A 44 7.24 -8.28 -1.53
N ASP A 45 7.90 -8.90 -0.56
CA ASP A 45 8.63 -8.18 0.49
C ASP A 45 9.77 -7.36 -0.10
N THR A 46 10.47 -7.84 -1.13
CA THR A 46 11.58 -7.14 -1.78
C THR A 46 11.11 -5.83 -2.41
N VAL A 47 10.00 -5.89 -3.15
CA VAL A 47 9.42 -4.71 -3.81
C VAL A 47 8.96 -3.67 -2.77
N ILE A 48 8.38 -4.13 -1.66
CA ILE A 48 7.94 -3.25 -0.58
C ILE A 48 9.15 -2.66 0.14
N GLU A 49 10.16 -3.45 0.44
CA GLU A 49 11.38 -3.05 1.14
C GLU A 49 12.15 -1.99 0.34
N ASP A 50 12.27 -2.16 -0.97
CA ASP A 50 12.86 -1.15 -1.87
C ASP A 50 12.07 0.16 -1.85
N ALA A 51 10.74 0.09 -1.87
CA ALA A 51 9.88 1.28 -1.77
C ALA A 51 10.03 1.99 -0.41
N VAL A 52 10.17 1.24 0.68
CA VAL A 52 10.42 1.78 2.03
C VAL A 52 11.79 2.46 2.07
N ARG A 53 12.85 1.80 1.60
CA ARG A 53 14.21 2.36 1.57
C ARG A 53 14.25 3.64 0.75
N LYS A 54 13.54 3.68 -0.38
CA LYS A 54 13.39 4.90 -1.16
C LYS A 54 12.70 6.00 -0.34
N ALA A 55 11.60 5.70 0.35
CA ALA A 55 10.90 6.68 1.19
C ALA A 55 11.77 7.20 2.35
N MET A 56 12.63 6.36 2.93
CA MET A 56 13.62 6.75 3.94
C MET A 56 14.67 7.71 3.35
N ASN A 57 15.18 7.42 2.16
CA ASN A 57 16.14 8.27 1.46
C ASN A 57 15.53 9.62 1.04
N ASP A 58 14.26 9.62 0.63
CA ASP A 58 13.54 10.84 0.24
C ASP A 58 13.21 11.74 1.45
N ASN A 59 13.16 11.19 2.67
CA ASN A 59 12.83 11.93 3.89
C ASN A 59 13.63 11.47 5.13
N PRO A 60 14.94 11.79 5.19
CA PRO A 60 15.79 11.42 6.32
C PRO A 60 15.35 12.08 7.64
N ALA A 61 14.70 13.23 7.59
CA ALA A 61 14.16 13.89 8.77
C ALA A 61 13.05 13.08 9.45
N ALA A 62 12.16 12.46 8.66
CA ALA A 62 11.13 11.55 9.18
C ALA A 62 11.74 10.27 9.78
N VAL A 63 12.86 9.78 9.22
CA VAL A 63 13.59 8.63 9.79
C VAL A 63 14.10 8.99 11.18
N GLN A 64 14.74 10.15 11.33
CA GLN A 64 15.22 10.62 12.62
C GLN A 64 14.09 10.79 13.62
N GLN A 65 12.98 11.43 13.23
CA GLN A 65 11.81 11.59 14.10
C GLN A 65 11.27 10.25 14.62
N PHE A 66 11.21 9.23 13.77
CA PHE A 66 10.80 7.89 14.21
C PHE A 66 11.78 7.31 15.23
N ARG A 67 13.09 7.43 14.97
CA ARG A 67 14.16 6.95 15.87
C ARG A 67 14.21 7.72 17.20
N ASP A 68 13.78 8.98 17.21
CA ASP A 68 13.61 9.79 18.43
C ASP A 68 12.33 9.42 19.22
N GLY A 69 11.60 8.38 18.80
CA GLY A 69 10.42 7.86 19.50
C GLY A 69 9.08 8.37 18.98
N LYS A 70 9.05 9.20 17.93
CA LYS A 70 7.79 9.68 17.34
C LYS A 70 7.18 8.62 16.41
N GLU A 71 6.67 7.54 16.99
CA GLU A 71 6.16 6.38 16.24
C GLU A 71 5.06 6.72 15.21
N GLY A 72 4.29 7.80 15.42
CA GLY A 72 3.25 8.24 14.48
C GLY A 72 3.78 8.57 13.07
N VAL A 73 5.08 8.83 12.94
CA VAL A 73 5.73 9.06 11.63
C VAL A 73 5.76 7.78 10.78
N LEU A 74 5.58 6.59 11.36
CA LEU A 74 5.45 5.34 10.60
C LEU A 74 4.37 5.41 9.52
N GLY A 75 3.24 6.08 9.82
CA GLY A 75 2.14 6.24 8.87
C GLY A 75 2.53 7.01 7.60
N TYR A 76 3.51 7.92 7.69
CA TYR A 76 4.07 8.61 6.53
C TYR A 76 4.78 7.64 5.58
N PHE A 77 5.62 6.74 6.11
CA PHE A 77 6.36 5.77 5.30
C PHE A 77 5.42 4.76 4.63
N VAL A 78 4.43 4.26 5.37
CA VAL A 78 3.37 3.42 4.80
C VAL A 78 2.64 4.17 3.68
N GLY A 79 2.25 5.42 3.91
CA GLY A 79 1.62 6.26 2.89
C GLY A 79 2.49 6.48 1.65
N ALA A 80 3.79 6.69 1.83
CA ALA A 80 4.75 6.86 0.74
C ALA A 80 4.87 5.58 -0.11
N VAL A 81 4.96 4.41 0.53
CA VAL A 81 4.96 3.10 -0.15
C VAL A 81 3.67 2.86 -0.92
N MET A 82 2.52 3.12 -0.28
CA MET A 82 1.20 3.02 -0.94
C MET A 82 1.11 3.97 -2.14
N LYS A 83 1.67 5.18 -2.05
CA LYS A 83 1.70 6.12 -3.18
C LYS A 83 2.59 5.60 -4.31
N ALA A 84 3.81 5.17 -4.00
CA ALA A 84 4.78 4.67 -4.98
C ALA A 84 4.24 3.46 -5.77
N THR A 85 3.49 2.58 -5.09
CA THR A 85 2.89 1.38 -5.69
C THR A 85 1.50 1.61 -6.27
N LYS A 86 1.03 2.86 -6.34
CA LYS A 86 -0.33 3.23 -6.80
C LYS A 86 -1.45 2.51 -6.03
N GLY A 87 -1.24 2.30 -4.73
CA GLY A 87 -2.18 1.64 -3.83
C GLY A 87 -2.15 0.12 -3.90
N LYS A 88 -1.20 -0.46 -4.63
CA LYS A 88 -1.08 -1.91 -4.80
C LYS A 88 -0.27 -2.58 -3.71
N ALA A 89 0.65 -1.91 -3.01
CA ALA A 89 1.35 -2.56 -1.90
C ALA A 89 0.34 -3.06 -0.85
N ASN A 90 0.63 -4.20 -0.25
CA ASN A 90 -0.11 -4.65 0.93
C ASN A 90 0.19 -3.70 2.11
N PRO A 91 -0.85 -3.06 2.69
CA PRO A 91 -0.66 -2.07 3.74
C PRO A 91 -0.11 -2.67 5.04
N SER A 92 -0.47 -3.91 5.37
CA SER A 92 0.02 -4.62 6.56
C SER A 92 1.51 -4.93 6.42
N LYS A 93 1.93 -5.49 5.27
CA LYS A 93 3.34 -5.74 4.98
C LYS A 93 4.16 -4.46 4.89
N ALA A 94 3.64 -3.42 4.24
CA ALA A 94 4.28 -2.12 4.20
C ALA A 94 4.51 -1.53 5.59
N ASN A 95 3.55 -1.69 6.51
CA ASN A 95 3.71 -1.28 7.90
C ASN A 95 4.79 -2.08 8.63
N GLU A 96 4.74 -3.41 8.53
CA GLU A 96 5.70 -4.33 9.14
C GLU A 96 7.14 -4.04 8.67
N ILE A 97 7.35 -3.99 7.35
CA ILE A 97 8.66 -3.78 6.74
C ILE A 97 9.18 -2.36 7.05
N ALA A 98 8.32 -1.33 6.97
CA ALA A 98 8.70 0.03 7.36
C ALA A 98 9.13 0.09 8.83
N ARG A 99 8.35 -0.52 9.72
CA ARG A 99 8.66 -0.55 11.16
C ARG A 99 9.97 -1.29 11.43
N ARG A 100 10.25 -2.39 10.73
CA ARG A 100 11.53 -3.12 10.83
C ARG A 100 12.70 -2.24 10.39
N LEU A 101 12.66 -1.72 9.16
CA LEU A 101 13.76 -0.95 8.59
C LEU A 101 14.06 0.37 9.29
N LEU A 102 13.08 1.00 9.93
CA LEU A 102 13.30 2.24 10.68
C LEU A 102 13.95 2.00 12.05
N ARG A 103 13.84 0.78 12.60
CA ARG A 103 14.45 0.36 13.86
C ARG A 103 15.86 -0.20 13.69
N ASP A 104 16.17 -0.72 12.51
CA ASP A 104 17.53 -1.05 12.08
C ASP A 104 18.39 0.23 11.96
#